data_AF-A0A6L3YV12-F1
#
_entry.id   AF-A0A6L3YV12-F1
#
_cell.length_a   1.000
_cell.length_b   1.000
_cell.length_c   1.000
_cell.angle_alpha   90.00
_cell.angle_beta   90.00
_cell.angle_gamma   90.00
#
_symmetry.space_group_name_H-M   'P 1'
#
loop_
_entity.id
_entity.type
_entity.pdbx_description
1 polymer ?
#
loop_
_entity_poly.entity_id
_entity_poly.type
_entity_poly.pdbx_seq_one_letter_code
_entity_poly.pdbx_strand_id
1 'polypeptide(L)'
;MKNAKLQMFAKGVAEGLTADGAYQRTGFEPDLGNAIRLKANENILKRIDKRCFRVAKQATLLWDLTVEVGRSLRTLFAANSGTFISPKHDARGDYHRRRQHAYDNRE
;
A
#
# COMPACT_ATOMS: atom_id res chain seq x y z
N MET A 1 0.33 25.64 -14.45
CA MET A 1 -0.10 25.27 -15.82
C MET A 1 -1.61 25.26 -15.90
N LYS A 2 -2.19 26.08 -16.78
CA LYS A 2 -3.64 26.23 -16.98
C LYS A 2 -4.18 25.43 -18.19
N ASN A 3 -3.35 24.62 -18.86
CA ASN A 3 -3.74 23.92 -20.09
C ASN A 3 -4.37 22.55 -19.82
N ALA A 4 -5.66 22.43 -20.09
CA ALA A 4 -6.44 21.19 -19.93
C ALA A 4 -5.92 20.04 -20.81
N LYS A 5 -5.50 20.32 -22.05
CA LYS A 5 -4.96 19.30 -22.97
C LYS A 5 -3.70 18.62 -22.43
N LEU A 6 -2.77 19.39 -21.87
CA LEU A 6 -1.55 18.85 -21.26
C LEU A 6 -1.84 17.98 -20.04
N GLN A 7 -2.87 18.35 -19.26
CA GLN A 7 -3.32 17.54 -18.14
C GLN A 7 -3.99 16.23 -18.60
N MET A 8 -4.76 16.27 -19.69
CA MET A 8 -5.33 15.07 -20.30
C MET A 8 -4.24 14.15 -20.88
N PHE A 9 -3.21 14.72 -21.51
CA PHE A 9 -2.06 13.97 -22.01
C PHE A 9 -1.34 13.25 -20.87
N ALA A 10 -0.94 13.99 -19.82
CA ALA A 10 -0.28 13.42 -18.65
C ALA A 10 -1.15 12.37 -17.94
N LYS A 11 -2.47 12.57 -17.89
CA LYS A 11 -3.43 11.58 -17.38
C LYS A 11 -3.42 10.32 -18.24
N GLY A 12 -3.49 10.45 -19.56
CA GLY A 12 -3.50 9.32 -20.48
C GLY A 12 -2.22 8.47 -20.37
N VAL A 13 -1.06 9.12 -20.32
CA VAL A 13 0.22 8.42 -20.13
C VAL A 13 0.28 7.70 -18.77
N ALA A 14 -0.17 8.36 -17.70
CA ALA A 14 -0.23 7.74 -16.36
C ALA A 14 -1.25 6.58 -16.26
N GLU A 15 -2.26 6.55 -17.14
CA GLU A 15 -3.21 5.44 -17.29
C GLU A 15 -2.64 4.29 -18.13
N GLY A 16 -1.40 4.40 -18.62
CA GLY A 16 -0.72 3.35 -19.38
C GLY A 16 -0.88 3.47 -20.90
N LEU A 17 -1.49 4.54 -21.42
CA LEU A 17 -1.53 4.77 -22.86
C LEU A 17 -0.13 5.07 -23.41
N THR A 18 0.09 4.66 -24.66
CA THR A 18 1.25 5.09 -25.43
C THR A 18 1.23 6.61 -25.64
N ALA A 19 2.38 7.20 -25.96
CA ALA A 19 2.49 8.65 -26.15
C ALA A 19 1.53 9.13 -27.25
N ASP A 20 1.49 8.40 -28.37
CA ASP A 20 0.59 8.64 -29.50
C ASP A 20 -0.89 8.50 -29.09
N GLY A 21 -1.27 7.44 -28.38
CA GLY A 21 -2.64 7.26 -27.91
C GLY A 21 -3.09 8.34 -26.93
N ALA A 22 -2.21 8.74 -26.00
CA ALA A 22 -2.49 9.85 -25.09
C ALA A 22 -2.60 11.19 -25.84
N TYR A 23 -1.80 11.38 -26.89
CA TYR A 23 -1.79 12.59 -27.72
C TYR A 23 -3.07 12.71 -28.55
N GLN A 24 -3.47 11.63 -29.23
CA GLN A 24 -4.73 11.56 -30.00
C GLN A 24 -5.94 11.80 -29.10
N ARG A 25 -5.97 11.21 -27.89
CA ARG A 25 -7.07 11.37 -26.93
C ARG A 25 -7.28 12.82 -26.47
N THR A 26 -6.29 13.69 -26.64
CA THR A 26 -6.39 15.12 -26.30
C THR A 26 -6.96 15.98 -27.43
N GLY A 27 -7.20 15.38 -28.60
CA GLY A 27 -7.67 16.07 -29.80
C GLY A 27 -6.58 16.92 -30.46
N PHE A 28 -5.32 16.50 -30.36
CA PHE A 28 -4.26 17.02 -31.24
C PHE A 28 -4.26 16.22 -32.54
N GLU A 29 -3.83 16.85 -33.64
CA GLU A 29 -3.54 16.12 -34.88
C GLU A 29 -2.49 15.03 -34.61
N PRO A 30 -2.62 13.86 -35.24
CA PRO A 30 -1.70 12.75 -35.01
C PRO A 30 -0.28 13.10 -35.50
N ASP A 31 0.61 13.36 -34.55
CA ASP A 31 2.03 13.62 -34.78
C ASP A 31 2.85 12.87 -33.72
N LEU A 32 3.50 11.79 -34.17
CA LEU A 32 4.35 10.94 -33.31
C LEU A 32 5.55 11.71 -32.76
N GLY A 33 6.15 12.59 -33.57
CA GLY A 33 7.31 13.39 -33.15
C GLY A 33 6.95 14.34 -32.03
N ASN A 34 5.82 15.05 -32.16
CA ASN A 34 5.37 15.95 -31.11
C ASN A 34 4.91 15.20 -29.86
N ALA A 35 4.25 14.05 -30.00
CA ALA A 35 3.85 13.21 -28.88
C ALA A 35 5.07 12.74 -28.06
N ILE A 36 6.14 12.29 -28.73
CA ILE A 36 7.40 11.88 -28.08
C ILE A 36 8.06 13.05 -27.36
N ARG A 37 8.15 14.21 -28.02
CA ARG A 37 8.72 15.43 -27.40
C ARG A 37 7.92 15.87 -26.19
N LEU A 38 6.59 15.79 -26.26
CA LEU A 38 5.72 16.16 -25.15
C LEU A 38 5.84 15.18 -23.98
N LYS A 39 6.01 13.88 -24.25
CA LYS A 39 6.28 12.87 -23.22
C LYS A 39 7.60 13.13 -22.49
N ALA A 40 8.62 13.60 -23.20
CA ALA A 40 9.92 13.95 -22.62
C ALA A 40 9.93 15.30 -21.87
N ASN A 41 8.86 16.09 -21.96
CA ASN A 41 8.80 17.39 -21.31
C ASN A 41 8.78 17.27 -19.78
N GLU A 42 9.70 17.95 -19.09
CA GLU A 42 9.83 17.88 -17.63
C GLU A 42 8.54 18.24 -16.87
N ASN A 43 7.78 19.23 -17.34
CA ASN A 43 6.54 19.62 -16.67
C ASN A 43 5.47 18.53 -16.78
N ILE A 44 5.49 17.78 -17.87
CA ILE A 44 4.59 16.65 -18.10
C ILE A 44 5.03 15.45 -17.23
N LEU A 45 6.33 15.16 -17.19
CA LEU A 45 6.90 14.12 -16.33
C LEU A 45 6.55 14.34 -14.86
N LYS A 46 6.79 15.55 -14.33
CA LYS A 46 6.39 15.92 -12.95
C LYS A 46 4.90 15.70 -12.67
N ARG A 47 4.04 15.84 -13.69
CA ARG A 47 2.59 15.65 -13.56
C ARG A 47 2.20 14.18 -13.59
N ILE A 48 2.86 13.37 -14.43
CA ILE A 48 2.72 11.92 -14.46
C ILE A 48 3.13 11.37 -13.09
N ASP A 49 4.31 11.73 -12.58
CA ASP A 49 4.81 11.27 -11.28
C ASP A 49 3.86 11.63 -10.14
N LYS A 50 3.41 12.89 -10.09
CA LYS A 50 2.42 13.33 -9.08
C LYS A 50 1.11 12.55 -9.17
N ARG A 51 0.71 12.07 -10.35
CA ARG A 51 -0.50 11.25 -10.51
C ARG A 51 -0.23 9.82 -10.05
N CYS A 52 0.86 9.19 -10.49
CA CYS A 52 1.24 7.84 -10.08
C CYS A 52 1.45 7.76 -8.56
N PHE A 53 2.13 8.75 -7.95
CA PHE A 53 2.33 8.81 -6.50
C PHE A 53 1.01 8.86 -5.72
N ARG A 54 0.03 9.66 -6.19
CA ARG A 54 -1.29 9.73 -5.54
C ARG A 54 -2.03 8.39 -5.59
N VAL A 55 -1.97 7.71 -6.74
CA VAL A 55 -2.58 6.38 -6.90
C VAL A 55 -1.88 5.35 -6.01
N ALA A 56 -0.55 5.34 -5.99
CA ALA A 56 0.23 4.44 -5.13
C ALA A 56 -0.08 4.66 -3.64
N LYS A 57 -0.21 5.91 -3.20
CA LYS A 57 -0.61 6.23 -1.82
C LYS A 57 -1.99 5.69 -1.48
N GLN A 58 -2.97 5.82 -2.39
CA GLN A 58 -4.32 5.26 -2.18
C GLN A 58 -4.30 3.72 -2.14
N ALA A 59 -3.54 3.09 -3.04
CA ALA A 59 -3.39 1.64 -3.06
C ALA A 59 -2.78 1.10 -1.75
N THR A 60 -1.81 1.83 -1.18
CA THR A 60 -1.21 1.48 0.12
C THR A 60 -2.24 1.51 1.24
N LEU A 61 -3.06 2.56 1.32
CA LEU A 61 -4.11 2.68 2.34
C LEU A 61 -5.17 1.57 2.22
N LEU A 62 -5.54 1.20 0.99
CA LEU A 62 -6.49 0.11 0.75
C LEU A 62 -5.92 -1.25 1.18
N TRP A 63 -4.63 -1.47 0.91
CA TRP A 63 -3.93 -2.67 1.35
C TRP A 63 -3.91 -2.76 2.88
N ASP A 64 -3.51 -1.67 3.56
CA ASP A 64 -3.45 -1.62 5.02
C ASP A 64 -4.81 -1.91 5.66
N LEU A 65 -5.90 -1.30 5.15
CA LEU A 65 -7.26 -1.56 5.62
C LEU A 65 -7.65 -3.03 5.41
N THR A 66 -7.32 -3.60 4.26
CA THR A 66 -7.63 -5.01 3.95
C THR A 66 -6.93 -5.96 4.92
N VAL A 67 -5.66 -5.70 5.22
CA VAL A 67 -4.90 -6.50 6.19
C VAL A 67 -5.48 -6.35 7.59
N GLU A 68 -5.88 -5.15 8.00
CA GLU A 68 -6.50 -4.91 9.31
C GLU A 68 -7.85 -5.63 9.47
N VAL A 69 -8.72 -5.56 8.46
CA VAL A 69 -9.99 -6.30 8.44
C VAL A 69 -9.73 -7.80 8.53
N GLY A 70 -8.77 -8.33 7.78
CA GLY A 70 -8.40 -9.76 7.84
C GLY A 70 -7.90 -10.19 9.22
N ARG A 71 -7.14 -9.34 9.92
CA ARG A 71 -6.69 -9.60 11.30
C ARG A 71 -7.86 -9.61 12.28
N SER A 72 -8.75 -8.62 12.19
CA SER A 72 -9.94 -8.51 13.05
C SER A 72 -10.92 -9.65 12.83
N LEU A 73 -11.13 -10.10 11.59
CA LEU A 73 -11.96 -11.26 11.29
C LEU A 73 -11.34 -12.55 11.87
N ARG A 74 -10.01 -12.69 11.82
CA ARG A 74 -9.32 -13.84 12.42
C ARG A 74 -9.48 -13.88 13.93
N THR A 75 -9.36 -12.75 14.62
CA THR A 75 -9.53 -12.70 16.09
C THR A 75 -10.96 -13.02 16.50
N LEU A 76 -11.95 -12.48 15.79
CA LEU A 76 -13.37 -12.80 16.02
C LEU A 76 -13.65 -14.28 15.76
N PHE A 77 -13.11 -14.86 14.68
CA PHE A 77 -13.29 -16.29 14.40
C PHE A 77 -12.68 -17.14 15.52
N ALA A 78 -11.44 -16.86 15.95
CA ALA A 78 -10.79 -17.59 17.05
C ALA A 78 -11.53 -17.48 18.39
N ALA A 79 -12.10 -16.31 18.68
CA ALA A 79 -12.91 -16.08 19.88
C ALA A 79 -14.26 -16.83 19.82
N ASN A 80 -14.85 -16.93 18.63
CA ASN A 80 -16.17 -17.55 18.45
C ASN A 80 -16.10 -19.06 18.20
N SER A 81 -14.98 -19.59 17.69
CA SER A 81 -14.80 -21.03 17.41
C SER A 81 -14.47 -21.86 18.66
N GLY A 82 -14.46 -21.26 19.86
CA GLY A 82 -14.14 -21.98 21.10
C GLY A 82 -12.74 -22.60 21.12
N THR A 83 -11.88 -22.23 20.15
CA THR A 83 -10.50 -22.71 20.08
C THR A 83 -9.71 -21.94 21.11
N PHE A 84 -9.68 -22.47 22.32
CA PHE A 84 -8.64 -22.23 23.30
C PHE A 84 -7.29 -22.48 22.62
N ILE A 85 -6.67 -21.43 22.08
CA ILE A 85 -5.24 -21.46 21.82
C ILE A 85 -4.62 -21.40 23.20
N SER A 86 -4.30 -22.58 23.73
CA SER A 86 -3.50 -22.71 24.94
C SER A 86 -2.29 -21.79 24.77
N PRO A 87 -2.04 -20.83 25.70
CA PRO A 87 -0.81 -20.07 25.68
C PRO A 87 0.30 -21.10 25.61
N LYS A 88 1.22 -20.98 24.65
CA LYS A 88 2.41 -21.82 24.68
C LYS A 88 2.97 -21.66 26.09
N HIS A 89 3.00 -22.76 26.83
CA HIS A 89 3.60 -22.80 28.14
C HIS A 89 5.08 -22.55 27.89
N ASP A 90 5.49 -21.30 28.00
CA ASP A 90 6.89 -20.92 28.01
C ASP A 90 7.46 -21.54 29.27
N ALA A 91 7.96 -22.78 29.16
CA ALA A 91 8.50 -23.55 30.27
C ALA A 91 9.67 -22.85 30.99
N ARG A 92 10.07 -21.64 30.60
CA ARG A 92 11.17 -20.86 31.19
C ARG A 92 10.77 -20.03 32.41
N GLY A 93 9.48 -19.85 32.71
CA GLY A 93 9.03 -19.00 33.83
C GLY A 93 8.88 -19.69 35.20
N ASP A 94 8.72 -21.01 35.24
CA ASP A 94 8.27 -21.72 36.45
C ASP A 94 9.39 -22.24 37.38
N TYR A 95 10.66 -22.16 36.96
CA TYR A 95 11.79 -22.62 37.80
C TYR A 95 12.16 -21.61 38.89
N HIS A 96 11.84 -20.32 38.71
CA HIS A 96 12.24 -19.28 39.65
C HIS A 96 11.31 -19.17 40.87
N ARG A 97 10.00 -19.41 40.72
CA ARG A 97 9.04 -19.33 41.84
C ARG A 97 9.16 -20.51 42.82
N ARG A 98 9.55 -21.71 42.34
CA ARG A 98 9.72 -22.89 43.22
C ARG A 98 11.00 -22.89 44.04
N ARG A 99 12.03 -22.14 43.63
CA ARG A 99 13.32 -22.08 44.37
C ARG A 99 13.26 -21.11 45.55
N GLN A 100 12.48 -20.03 45.45
CA GLN A 100 12.33 -19.07 46.55
C GLN A 100 11.69 -19.72 47.80
N HIS A 101 10.64 -20.52 47.62
CA HIS A 101 9.94 -21.21 48.72
C HIS A 101 10.75 -22.33 49.41
N ALA A 102 11.88 -22.76 48.84
CA ALA A 102 12.73 -23.80 49.44
C ALA A 102 13.74 -23.21 50.45
N TYR A 103 13.99 -21.89 50.42
CA TYR A 103 14.91 -21.23 51.35
C TYR A 103 14.20 -20.55 52.53
N ASP A 104 12.93 -20.17 52.40
CA ASP A 104 12.17 -19.51 53.47
C ASP A 104 11.68 -20.46 54.59
N ASN A 105 11.95 -21.78 54.50
CA ASN A 105 11.55 -22.79 55.49
C ASN A 105 12.74 -23.36 56.29
N ARG A 106 13.87 -22.64 56.35
CA ARG A 106 15.03 -22.98 57.21
C ARG A 106 15.53 -21.78 58.01
N GLU A 107 14.64 -21.10 58.72
CA GLU A 107 14.98 -20.29 59.91
C GLU A 107 13.98 -20.59 61.02
#